data_AF-A0A7C4GE75-F1
#
_entry.id   AF-A0A7C4GE75-F1
#
_cell.length_a   1.000
_cell.length_b   1.000
_cell.length_c   1.000
_cell.angle_alpha   90.00
_cell.angle_beta   90.00
_cell.angle_gamma   90.00
#
_symmetry.space_group_name_H-M   'P 1'
#
loop_
_entity.id
_entity.type
_entity.pdbx_description
1 polymer ?
#
loop_
_entity_poly.entity_id
_entity_poly.type
_entity_poly.pdbx_seq_one_letter_code
_entity_poly.pdbx_strand_id
1 'polypeptide(L)' 'MIVELSAAQRDLLVALVDEAIESLGPEIHHTFAARYRDTLRARRRELRRLRELLTDVAVLEADADAASAPNPS' A
#
# COMPACT_ATOMS: atom_id res chain seq x y z
N MET A 1 9.40 -12.56 -11.35
CA MET A 1 9.10 -11.34 -12.12
C MET A 1 9.33 -10.17 -11.18
N ILE A 2 10.21 -9.24 -11.55
CA ILE A 2 10.49 -8.03 -10.78
C ILE A 2 9.76 -6.90 -11.50
N VAL A 3 9.04 -6.07 -10.75
CA VAL A 3 8.32 -4.91 -11.30
C VAL A 3 9.00 -3.67 -10.76
N GLU A 4 9.52 -2.85 -11.67
CA GLU A 4 10.05 -1.53 -11.36
C GLU A 4 8.90 -0.52 -11.39
N LEU A 5 8.81 0.31 -10.35
CA LEU A 5 7.78 1.32 -10.21
C LEU A 5 8.45 2.68 -10.09
N SER A 6 7.97 3.66 -10.87
CA SER A 6 8.31 5.06 -10.62
C SER A 6 7.59 5.57 -9.35
N ALA A 7 8.06 6.69 -8.80
CA ALA A 7 7.40 7.33 -7.66
C ALA A 7 5.91 7.60 -7.91
N ALA A 8 5.57 8.16 -9.08
CA ALA A 8 4.18 8.42 -9.44
C ALA A 8 3.33 7.15 -9.57
N GLN A 9 3.91 6.04 -10.07
CA GLN A 9 3.21 4.75 -10.15
C GLN A 9 2.98 4.15 -8.77
N ARG A 10 3.95 4.29 -7.87
CA ARG A 10 3.84 3.85 -6.48
C ARG A 10 2.80 4.65 -5.72
N ASP A 11 2.78 5.98 -5.87
CA ASP A 11 1.79 6.85 -5.24
C ASP A 11 0.36 6.49 -5.71
N LEU A 12 0.20 6.26 -7.01
CA LEU A 12 -1.06 5.78 -7.58
C LEU A 12 -1.45 4.42 -6.99
N LEU A 13 -0.51 3.48 -6.88
CA LEU A 13 -0.76 2.18 -6.28
C LEU A 13 -1.17 2.28 -4.80
N VAL A 14 -0.55 3.18 -4.03
CA VAL A 14 -0.94 3.45 -2.64
C VAL A 14 -2.39 3.95 -2.59
N ALA A 15 -2.76 4.92 -3.43
CA ALA A 15 -4.13 5.42 -3.47
C ALA A 15 -5.16 4.34 -3.83
N LEU A 16 -4.85 3.48 -4.82
CA LEU A 16 -5.71 2.36 -5.22
C LEU A 16 -5.84 1.31 -4.11
N VAL A 17 -4.75 1.02 -3.39
CA VAL A 17 -4.76 0.10 -2.26
C VAL A 17 -5.58 0.66 -1.11
N ASP A 18 -5.47 1.96 -0.82
CA ASP A 18 -6.26 2.64 0.21
C ASP A 18 -7.76 2.58 -0.10
N GLU A 19 -8.16 2.91 -1.32
CA GLU A 19 -9.56 2.79 -1.78
C GLU A 19 -10.07 1.33 -1.65
N ALA A 20 -9.25 0.34 -2.02
CA ALA A 20 -9.60 -1.06 -1.88
C ALA A 20 -9.76 -1.49 -0.41
N ILE A 21 -8.95 -0.96 0.51
CA ILE A 21 -9.07 -1.25 1.95
C ILE A 21 -10.36 -0.64 2.52
N GLU A 22 -10.72 0.57 2.09
CA GLU A 22 -11.92 1.27 2.54
C GLU A 22 -13.20 0.56 2.06
N SER A 23 -13.25 0.16 0.78
CA SER A 23 -14.40 -0.56 0.21
C SER A 23 -14.66 -1.93 0.84
N LEU A 24 -13.61 -2.62 1.32
CA LEU A 24 -13.76 -3.89 2.04
C LEU A 24 -14.42 -3.74 3.41
N GLY A 25 -14.36 -2.55 4.03
CA GLY A 25 -14.97 -2.31 5.35
C GLY A 25 -16.48 -2.61 5.35
N PRO A 26 -17.28 -1.88 4.55
CA PRO A 26 -18.70 -2.15 4.39
C PRO A 26 -19.00 -3.60 3.98
N GLU A 27 -18.25 -4.17 3.04
CA GLU A 27 -18.49 -5.54 2.56
C GLU A 27 -18.34 -6.59 3.68
N ILE A 28 -17.35 -6.43 4.55
CA ILE A 28 -17.16 -7.27 5.74
C ILE A 28 -18.34 -7.14 6.70
N HIS A 29 -18.87 -5.93 6.87
CA HIS A 29 -19.99 -5.65 7.77
C HIS A 29 -21.33 -6.19 7.23
N HIS A 30 -21.55 -6.13 5.91
CA HIS A 30 -22.80 -6.53 5.29
C HIS A 30 -22.89 -8.03 4.96
N THR A 31 -21.77 -8.76 4.94
CA THR A 31 -21.83 -10.19 4.62
C THR A 31 -22.22 -11.06 5.82
N PHE A 32 -23.19 -11.94 5.62
CA PHE A 32 -23.67 -12.89 6.63
C PHE A 32 -22.91 -14.22 6.59
N ALA A 33 -22.22 -14.53 5.48
CA ALA A 33 -21.45 -15.75 5.34
C ALA A 33 -20.10 -15.65 6.07
N ALA A 34 -19.95 -16.36 7.19
CA ALA A 34 -18.75 -16.33 8.03
C ALA A 34 -17.47 -16.63 7.23
N ARG A 35 -17.48 -17.67 6.39
CA ARG A 35 -16.32 -18.02 5.53
C ARG A 35 -15.94 -16.89 4.57
N TYR A 36 -16.93 -16.23 3.97
CA TYR A 36 -16.68 -15.12 3.05
C TYR A 36 -16.11 -13.90 3.80
N ARG A 37 -16.64 -13.62 4.99
CA ARG A 37 -16.11 -12.57 5.87
C ARG A 37 -14.63 -12.79 6.22
N ASP A 38 -14.23 -14.03 6.45
CA ASP A 38 -12.83 -14.37 6.72
C ASP A 38 -11.95 -14.17 5.49
N THR A 39 -12.44 -14.49 4.29
CA THR A 39 -11.76 -14.17 3.02
C THR A 39 -11.56 -12.66 2.85
N LEU A 40 -12.60 -11.86 3.11
CA LEU A 40 -12.50 -10.40 3.03
C LEU A 40 -11.52 -9.83 4.05
N ARG A 41 -11.53 -10.35 5.29
CA ARG A 41 -10.56 -9.97 6.32
C ARG A 41 -9.13 -10.34 5.94
N ALA A 42 -8.92 -11.52 5.34
CA ALA A 42 -7.62 -11.93 4.85
C ALA A 42 -7.13 -11.01 3.74
N ARG A 43 -8.01 -10.67 2.78
CA ARG A 43 -7.70 -9.73 1.71
C ARG A 43 -7.36 -8.33 2.24
N ARG A 44 -8.11 -7.83 3.22
CA ARG A 44 -7.82 -6.54 3.86
C ARG A 44 -6.47 -6.53 4.57
N ARG A 45 -6.07 -7.63 5.22
CA ARG A 45 -4.73 -7.76 5.83
C ARG A 45 -3.62 -7.74 4.78
N GLU A 46 -3.82 -8.42 3.66
CA GLU A 46 -2.83 -8.45 2.59
C GLU A 46 -2.65 -7.08 1.94
N LEU A 47 -3.74 -6.35 1.69
CA LEU A 47 -3.67 -5.00 1.17
C LEU A 47 -2.96 -4.03 2.12
N ARG A 48 -3.14 -4.18 3.44
CA ARG A 48 -2.40 -3.37 4.42
C ARG A 48 -0.90 -3.63 4.38
N ARG A 49 -0.50 -4.90 4.28
CA ARG A 49 0.92 -5.25 4.12
C ARG A 49 1.49 -4.69 2.83
N LEU A 50 0.73 -4.76 1.73
CA LEU A 50 1.16 -4.18 0.45
C LEU A 50 1.34 -2.66 0.56
N ARG A 51 0.41 -1.97 1.24
CA ARG A 51 0.52 -0.53 1.51
C ARG A 51 1.78 -0.19 2.29
N GLU A 52 2.06 -0.91 3.37
CA GLU A 52 3.26 -0.75 4.20
C GLU A 52 4.53 -0.91 3.34
N LEU A 53 4.60 -1.97 2.53
CA LEU A 53 5.73 -2.20 1.62
C LEU A 53 5.92 -1.06 0.62
N LEU A 54 4.83 -0.53 0.05
CA LEU A 54 4.91 0.60 -0.88
C LEU A 54 5.37 1.88 -0.17
N THR A 55 4.94 2.13 1.06
CA THR A 55 5.35 3.31 1.82
C THR A 55 6.80 3.22 2.31
N ASP A 56 7.23 2.07 2.82
CA ASP A 56 8.60 1.88 3.33
C ASP A 56 9.65 2.07 2.22
N VAL A 57 9.36 1.60 1.01
CA VAL A 57 10.23 1.84 -0.15
C VAL A 57 10.31 3.33 -0.49
N ALA A 58 9.19 4.06 -0.39
CA ALA A 58 9.20 5.51 -0.64
C ALA A 58 10.04 6.27 0.39
N VAL A 59 10.02 5.87 1.66
CA VAL A 59 10.85 6.46 2.72
C VAL A 59 12.33 6.21 2.44
N LEU A 60 12.69 4.97 2.10
CA LEU A 60 14.08 4.60 1.79
C LEU A 60 14.63 5.35 0.57
N GLU A 61 13.80 5.56 -0.46
CA GLU A 61 14.19 6.36 -1.63
C GLU A 61 14.34 7.86 -1.29
N ALA A 62 13.46 8.41 -0.46
CA ALA A 62 13.54 9.80 -0.03
C ALA A 62 14.79 10.07 0.84
N ASP A 63 15.12 9.14 1.74
CA ASP A 63 16.33 9.22 2.57
C ASP A 63 17.61 9.13 1.73
N ALA A 64 17.61 8.29 0.70
CA ALA A 64 18.73 8.15 -0.24
C ALA A 64 18.95 9.43 -1.07
N ASP A 65 17.86 10.07 -1.52
CA ASP A 65 17.93 11.31 -2.29
C ASP A 65 18.38 12.49 -1.42
N ALA A 66 17.90 12.57 -0.17
CA ALA A 66 18.31 13.58 0.80
C ALA A 66 19.80 13.48 1.19
N ALA A 67 20.35 12.27 1.30
CA ALA A 67 21.76 12.04 1.57
C ALA A 67 22.68 12.42 0.39
N SER A 68 22.13 12.53 -0.82
CA SER A 68 22.88 12.85 -2.04
C SER A 68 22.91 14.36 -2.38
N ALA A 69 22.25 15.21 -1.59
CA ALA A 69 22.25 16.65 -1.81
C ALA A 69 23.63 17.28 -1.48
N PRO A 70 24.28 18.00 -2.42
CA PRO A 70 25.59 18.61 -2.17
C PRO A 70 25.47 19.78 -1.19
N ASN A 71 26.34 19.75 -0.18
CA ASN A 71 26.48 20.80 0.84
C ASN A 71 26.75 22.15 0.15
N PRO A 72 25.91 23.19 0.33
CA PRO A 72 26.23 24.52 -0.17
C PRO A 72 27.41 25.06 0.64
N SER A 73 28.57 25.19 0.00
CA SER A 73 29.76 25.85 0.54
C SER A 73 29.68 27.36 0.40
#